data_AF-A0A117MWQ3-F1
#
_entry.id   AF-A0A117MWQ3-F1
#
_cell.length_a   1.000
_cell.length_b   1.000
_cell.length_c   1.000
_cell.angle_alpha   90.00
_cell.angle_beta   90.00
_cell.angle_gamma   90.00
#
_symmetry.space_group_name_H-M   'P 1'
#
loop_
_entity.id
_entity.type
_entity.pdbx_description
1 polymer ?
#
loop_
_entity_poly.entity_id
_entity_poly.type
_entity_poly.pdbx_seq_one_letter_code
_entity_poly.pdbx_strand_id
1 'polypeptide(L)'
;MKKLAERQAISKELEKRWQSQEYYEEFINIIQNNYIVTPSYNNERLLRQCGMFLLAGCFNFIYTKSISKSSIEKGYKDLRDEFDRKFFYILGENKKAILEELDTYNINEATLFPELEHQLSYIKNKKNAKTKVSSEFIKFDSNDIKTQIIKTDIEISDSIIKNENFKDTVLKDLSKKYNFDIQKIWALVEECVSTIDWNRQESVLSKFKVGVQRVFLENGFNKEDAKNESKYISDRILEIASELSEGSEK
;
A
#
# COMPACT_ATOMS: atom_id res chain seq x y z
N MET A 1 -15.88 -7.15 -3.40
CA MET A 1 -16.43 -8.50 -3.10
C MET A 1 -17.63 -8.88 -3.97
N LYS A 2 -18.69 -8.08 -4.04
CA LYS A 2 -19.90 -8.37 -4.83
C LYS A 2 -19.64 -8.86 -6.27
N LYS A 3 -18.76 -8.17 -7.01
CA LYS A 3 -18.35 -8.58 -8.38
C LYS A 3 -17.69 -9.96 -8.45
N LEU A 4 -17.00 -10.41 -7.40
CA LEU A 4 -16.39 -11.74 -7.34
C LEU A 4 -17.45 -12.82 -7.12
N ALA A 5 -18.46 -12.55 -6.28
CA ALA A 5 -19.58 -13.45 -6.05
C ALA A 5 -20.50 -13.56 -7.29
N GLU A 6 -20.77 -12.43 -7.96
CA GLU A 6 -21.50 -12.40 -9.24
C GLU A 6 -20.81 -13.24 -10.33
N ARG A 7 -19.48 -13.28 -10.31
CA ARG A 7 -18.66 -14.10 -11.22
C ARG A 7 -18.48 -15.54 -10.74
N GLN A 8 -19.13 -15.94 -9.65
CA GLN A 8 -18.98 -17.26 -9.01
C GLN A 8 -17.54 -17.61 -8.62
N ALA A 9 -16.67 -16.61 -8.46
CA ALA A 9 -15.29 -16.83 -7.99
C ALA A 9 -15.25 -17.12 -6.48
N ILE A 10 -16.26 -16.66 -5.73
CA ILE A 10 -16.39 -16.85 -4.28
C ILE A 10 -17.85 -17.19 -3.95
N SER A 11 -18.09 -17.92 -2.86
CA SER A 11 -19.45 -18.20 -2.39
C SER A 11 -20.10 -16.97 -1.76
N LYS A 12 -21.45 -16.96 -1.67
CA LYS A 12 -22.19 -15.88 -1.00
C LYS A 12 -21.89 -15.79 0.50
N GLU A 13 -21.48 -16.89 1.13
CA GLU A 13 -21.05 -16.90 2.53
C GLU A 13 -19.70 -16.20 2.70
N LEU A 14 -18.74 -16.52 1.82
CA LEU A 14 -17.43 -15.85 1.79
C LEU A 14 -17.55 -14.36 1.45
N GLU A 15 -18.49 -14.00 0.57
CA GLU A 15 -18.81 -12.60 0.29
C GLU A 15 -19.19 -11.85 1.58
N LYS A 16 -20.08 -12.41 2.40
CA LYS A 16 -20.52 -11.79 3.66
C LYS A 16 -19.38 -11.77 4.69
N ARG A 17 -18.65 -12.88 4.85
CA ARG A 17 -17.53 -13.01 5.79
C ARG A 17 -16.47 -11.95 5.51
N TRP A 18 -15.98 -11.88 4.27
CA TRP A 18 -14.89 -10.97 3.91
C TRP A 18 -15.32 -9.51 3.70
N GLN A 19 -16.62 -9.21 3.78
CA GLN A 19 -17.13 -7.84 3.90
C GLN A 19 -17.12 -7.32 5.34
N SER A 20 -16.98 -8.20 6.34
CA SER A 20 -16.93 -7.81 7.75
C SER A 20 -15.55 -7.25 8.13
N GLN A 21 -15.53 -6.34 9.11
CA GLN A 21 -14.30 -5.76 9.66
C GLN A 21 -13.40 -6.78 10.36
N GLU A 22 -13.96 -7.93 10.74
CA GLU A 22 -13.25 -8.96 11.49
C GLU A 22 -12.47 -9.92 10.59
N TYR A 23 -12.96 -10.18 9.36
CA TYR A 23 -12.42 -11.25 8.49
C TYR A 23 -11.92 -10.76 7.12
N TYR A 24 -11.92 -9.45 6.84
CA TYR A 24 -11.44 -8.93 5.56
C TYR A 24 -9.94 -9.16 5.33
N GLU A 25 -9.14 -9.21 6.41
CA GLU A 25 -7.70 -9.47 6.33
C GLU A 25 -7.40 -10.89 5.81
N GLU A 26 -8.28 -11.86 6.07
CA GLU A 26 -8.16 -13.20 5.49
C GLU A 26 -8.15 -13.14 3.96
N PHE A 27 -9.08 -12.37 3.39
CA PHE A 27 -9.16 -12.19 1.94
C PHE A 27 -7.91 -11.49 1.39
N ILE A 28 -7.44 -10.44 2.08
CA ILE A 28 -6.23 -9.73 1.66
C ILE A 28 -5.02 -10.66 1.68
N ASN A 29 -4.87 -11.46 2.74
CA ASN A 29 -3.81 -12.47 2.82
C ASN A 29 -3.90 -13.48 1.67
N ILE A 30 -5.10 -13.90 1.27
CA ILE A 30 -5.26 -14.82 0.14
C ILE A 30 -4.76 -14.22 -1.18
N ILE A 31 -5.04 -12.94 -1.43
CA ILE A 31 -4.67 -12.31 -2.70
C ILE A 31 -3.23 -11.78 -2.73
N GLN A 32 -2.59 -11.61 -1.57
CA GLN A 32 -1.21 -11.09 -1.46
C GLN A 32 -0.14 -12.16 -1.22
N ASN A 33 -0.53 -13.40 -0.95
CA ASN A 33 0.41 -14.50 -0.74
C ASN A 33 0.62 -15.34 -2.00
N ASN A 34 1.80 -15.94 -2.10
CA ASN A 34 2.14 -16.88 -3.15
C ASN A 34 1.83 -18.31 -2.71
N TYR A 35 1.29 -19.12 -3.63
CA TYR A 35 0.92 -20.50 -3.36
C TYR A 35 1.64 -21.44 -4.31
N ILE A 36 2.21 -22.50 -3.76
CA ILE A 36 2.73 -23.60 -4.55
C ILE A 36 1.62 -24.66 -4.64
N VAL A 37 1.21 -24.99 -5.86
CA VAL A 37 0.12 -25.91 -6.14
C VAL A 37 0.68 -27.14 -6.82
N THR A 38 0.38 -28.30 -6.24
CA THR A 38 0.64 -29.60 -6.84
C THR A 38 -0.47 -29.94 -7.83
N PRO A 39 -0.16 -30.19 -9.11
CA PRO A 39 -1.17 -30.65 -10.04
C PRO A 39 -1.68 -32.03 -9.63
N SER A 40 -2.92 -32.32 -9.99
CA SER A 40 -3.36 -33.70 -10.04
C SER A 40 -2.63 -34.34 -11.24
N TYR A 41 -1.77 -35.33 -10.97
CA TYR A 41 -0.88 -35.96 -11.94
C TYR A 41 -1.61 -36.88 -12.94
N ASN A 42 -2.68 -36.38 -13.55
CA ASN A 42 -3.67 -37.12 -14.33
C ASN A 42 -3.22 -37.34 -15.78
N ASN A 43 -2.14 -36.66 -16.17
CA ASN A 43 -1.63 -36.64 -17.53
C ASN A 43 -0.18 -37.09 -17.47
N GLU A 44 0.23 -38.00 -18.36
CA GLU A 44 1.61 -38.48 -18.45
C GLU A 44 2.63 -37.34 -18.54
N ARG A 45 2.29 -36.24 -19.20
CA ARG A 45 3.12 -35.03 -19.24
C ARG A 45 3.37 -34.46 -17.84
N LEU A 46 2.32 -34.27 -17.05
CA LEU A 46 2.42 -33.71 -15.70
C LEU A 46 3.13 -34.68 -14.76
N LEU A 47 2.86 -35.99 -14.92
CA LEU A 47 3.53 -37.07 -14.21
C LEU A 47 5.04 -37.05 -14.48
N ARG A 48 5.46 -36.90 -15.75
CA ARG A 48 6.88 -36.84 -16.14
C ARG A 48 7.58 -35.55 -15.71
N GLN A 49 6.85 -34.44 -15.60
CA GLN A 49 7.43 -33.16 -15.17
C GLN A 49 7.76 -33.13 -13.69
N CYS A 50 7.12 -33.97 -12.86
CA CYS A 50 7.19 -33.91 -11.39
C CYS A 50 7.12 -32.47 -10.85
N GLY A 51 6.40 -31.60 -11.56
CA GLY A 51 6.50 -30.15 -11.42
C GLY A 51 5.46 -29.61 -10.46
N MET A 52 5.71 -28.40 -9.96
CA MET A 52 4.80 -27.64 -9.12
C MET A 52 4.46 -26.32 -9.82
N PHE A 53 3.25 -25.80 -9.60
CA PHE A 53 2.84 -24.50 -10.13
C PHE A 53 2.95 -23.44 -9.04
N LEU A 54 3.56 -22.30 -9.38
CA LEU A 54 3.54 -21.13 -8.52
C LEU A 54 2.39 -20.21 -8.93
N LEU A 55 1.43 -20.01 -8.04
CA LEU A 55 0.41 -18.98 -8.15
C LEU A 55 0.88 -17.75 -7.38
N ALA A 56 1.30 -16.71 -8.11
CA ALA A 56 1.78 -15.49 -7.51
C ALA A 56 0.61 -14.55 -7.12
N GLY A 57 0.44 -14.31 -5.82
CA GLY A 57 -0.50 -13.34 -5.28
C GLY A 57 0.16 -11.97 -5.21
N CYS A 58 -0.12 -11.11 -6.18
CA CYS A 58 0.43 -9.76 -6.25
C CYS A 58 -0.68 -8.75 -6.51
N PHE A 59 -1.68 -8.72 -5.61
CA PHE A 59 -2.78 -7.76 -5.70
C PHE A 59 -2.64 -6.69 -4.62
N ASN A 60 -2.69 -5.42 -5.04
CA ASN A 60 -2.74 -4.29 -4.13
C ASN A 60 -4.19 -4.12 -3.65
N PHE A 61 -4.37 -3.91 -2.35
CA PHE A 61 -5.65 -3.56 -1.75
C PHE A 61 -5.72 -2.05 -1.55
N ILE A 62 -6.69 -1.39 -2.16
CA ILE A 62 -6.89 0.05 -2.06
C ILE A 62 -8.11 0.31 -1.18
N TYR A 63 -7.84 0.78 0.04
CA TYR A 63 -8.89 1.23 0.94
C TYR A 63 -9.47 2.57 0.47
N THR A 64 -10.77 2.79 0.68
CA THR A 64 -11.43 4.03 0.26
C THR A 64 -12.25 4.65 1.38
N LYS A 65 -13.37 4.04 1.75
CA LYS A 65 -14.28 4.53 2.82
C LYS A 65 -14.81 3.39 3.69
N SER A 66 -15.00 2.22 3.10
CA SER A 66 -15.36 1.00 3.80
C SER A 66 -14.82 -0.18 3.02
N ILE A 67 -14.58 -1.31 3.70
CA ILE A 67 -14.09 -2.56 3.10
C ILE A 67 -14.95 -2.98 1.89
N SER A 68 -16.26 -2.79 1.99
CA SER A 68 -17.21 -3.12 0.92
C SER A 68 -17.00 -2.32 -0.37
N LYS A 69 -16.47 -1.08 -0.27
CA LYS A 69 -16.20 -0.16 -1.38
C LYS A 69 -14.74 -0.18 -1.84
N SER A 70 -13.84 -0.81 -1.09
CA SER A 70 -12.44 -0.96 -1.46
C SER A 70 -12.26 -1.73 -2.77
N SER A 71 -11.19 -1.43 -3.48
CA SER A 71 -10.83 -2.07 -4.75
C SER A 71 -9.55 -2.89 -4.62
N ILE A 72 -9.36 -3.80 -5.58
CA ILE A 72 -8.10 -4.53 -5.75
C ILE A 72 -7.53 -4.23 -7.13
N GLU A 73 -6.23 -4.07 -7.19
CA GLU A 73 -5.49 -3.80 -8.42
C GLU A 73 -4.33 -4.76 -8.56
N LYS A 74 -3.87 -4.97 -9.80
CA LYS A 74 -2.67 -5.80 -10.03
C LYS A 74 -1.44 -4.99 -9.64
N GLY A 75 -0.65 -5.53 -8.73
CA GLY A 75 0.67 -5.04 -8.39
C GLY A 75 1.74 -5.73 -9.23
N TYR A 76 2.87 -5.06 -9.38
CA TYR A 76 4.09 -5.65 -9.91
C TYR A 76 5.11 -5.85 -8.78
N LYS A 77 5.66 -7.06 -8.65
CA LYS A 77 6.72 -7.39 -7.68
C LYS A 77 7.77 -8.26 -8.35
N ASP A 78 9.04 -8.05 -8.00
CA ASP A 78 10.08 -9.01 -8.28
C ASP A 78 9.95 -10.22 -7.33
N LEU A 79 9.69 -11.40 -7.88
CA LEU A 79 9.54 -12.61 -7.06
C LEU A 79 10.87 -13.12 -6.50
N ARG A 80 12.03 -12.59 -6.92
CA ARG A 80 13.32 -12.99 -6.35
C ARG A 80 13.40 -12.79 -4.84
N ASP A 81 12.67 -11.80 -4.31
CA ASP A 81 12.59 -11.54 -2.87
C ASP A 81 11.86 -12.64 -2.08
N GLU A 82 11.10 -13.51 -2.76
CA GLU A 82 10.40 -14.64 -2.13
C GLU A 82 11.29 -15.89 -2.00
N PHE A 83 12.40 -15.95 -2.74
CA PHE A 83 13.30 -17.09 -2.74
C PHE A 83 14.47 -16.88 -1.79
N ASP A 84 15.09 -17.99 -1.37
CA ASP A 84 16.32 -17.94 -0.59
C ASP A 84 17.41 -17.17 -1.38
N ARG A 85 18.11 -16.27 -0.68
CA ARG A 85 19.21 -15.48 -1.24
C ARG A 85 20.47 -16.31 -1.47
N LYS A 86 20.46 -17.59 -1.08
CA LYS A 86 21.52 -18.54 -1.37
C LYS A 86 21.41 -19.01 -2.82
N PHE A 87 22.28 -18.45 -3.67
CA PHE A 87 22.41 -18.87 -5.06
C PHE A 87 23.43 -20.00 -5.20
N PHE A 88 23.08 -21.02 -5.97
CA PHE A 88 24.01 -22.05 -6.43
C PHE A 88 24.46 -21.70 -7.83
N TYR A 89 25.75 -21.38 -7.99
CA TYR A 89 26.33 -21.08 -9.29
C TYR A 89 26.97 -22.35 -9.84
N ILE A 90 26.53 -22.74 -11.03
CA ILE A 90 27.10 -23.87 -11.78
C ILE A 90 27.93 -23.29 -12.92
N LEU A 91 29.23 -23.59 -12.92
CA LEU A 91 30.12 -23.22 -14.04
C LEU A 91 29.68 -23.99 -15.28
N GLY A 92 29.64 -23.31 -16.44
CA GLY A 92 29.20 -23.92 -17.70
C GLY A 92 30.01 -25.15 -18.12
N GLU A 93 31.29 -25.17 -17.76
CA GLU A 93 32.21 -26.30 -17.99
C GLU A 93 31.74 -27.59 -17.28
N ASN A 94 31.09 -27.45 -16.12
CA ASN A 94 30.61 -28.58 -15.33
C ASN A 94 29.30 -29.17 -15.86
N LYS A 95 28.65 -28.53 -16.86
CA LYS A 95 27.36 -28.98 -17.40
C LYS A 95 27.42 -30.43 -17.88
N LYS A 96 28.49 -30.80 -18.60
CA LYS A 96 28.62 -32.15 -19.17
C LYS A 96 28.75 -33.22 -18.08
N ALA A 97 29.61 -32.98 -17.09
CA ALA A 97 29.81 -33.89 -15.96
C ALA A 97 28.52 -34.07 -15.14
N ILE A 98 27.77 -32.99 -14.89
CA ILE A 98 26.49 -33.04 -14.19
C ILE A 98 25.46 -33.86 -14.97
N LEU A 99 25.39 -33.71 -16.29
CA LEU A 99 24.47 -34.50 -17.12
C LEU A 99 24.82 -35.99 -17.11
N GLU A 100 26.11 -36.33 -17.18
CA GLU A 100 26.58 -37.73 -17.08
C GLU A 100 26.27 -38.34 -15.69
N GLU A 101 26.42 -37.56 -14.62
CA GLU A 101 26.05 -37.99 -13.27
C GLU A 101 24.54 -38.18 -13.13
N LEU A 102 23.72 -37.25 -13.65
CA LEU A 102 22.27 -37.37 -13.65
C LEU A 102 21.77 -38.59 -14.43
N ASP A 103 22.38 -38.92 -15.56
CA ASP A 103 22.07 -40.11 -16.36
C ASP A 103 22.39 -41.40 -15.59
N THR A 104 23.43 -41.39 -14.75
CA THR A 104 23.75 -42.52 -13.83
C THR A 104 22.62 -42.76 -12.82
N TYR A 105 21.85 -41.73 -12.47
CA TYR A 105 20.67 -41.81 -11.59
C TYR A 105 19.36 -42.00 -12.36
N ASN A 106 19.41 -42.37 -13.65
CA ASN A 106 18.25 -42.45 -14.54
C ASN A 106 17.44 -41.14 -14.62
N ILE A 107 18.09 -39.99 -14.42
CA ILE A 107 17.51 -38.66 -14.64
C ILE A 107 17.94 -38.20 -16.03
N ASN A 108 17.19 -38.65 -17.03
CA ASN A 108 17.54 -38.49 -18.44
C ASN A 108 16.83 -37.27 -19.06
N GLU A 109 17.32 -36.79 -20.20
CA GLU A 109 16.72 -35.70 -20.94
C GLU A 109 15.36 -36.14 -21.53
N ALA A 110 14.26 -35.52 -21.10
CA ALA A 110 12.92 -35.75 -21.65
C ALA A 110 12.47 -34.54 -22.47
N THR A 111 12.31 -34.70 -23.78
CA THR A 111 11.85 -33.63 -24.68
C THR A 111 10.37 -33.35 -24.45
N LEU A 112 10.06 -32.16 -23.95
CA LEU A 112 8.71 -31.83 -23.47
C LEU A 112 7.75 -31.42 -24.60
N PHE A 113 8.16 -30.57 -25.55
CA PHE A 113 7.32 -30.16 -26.70
C PHE A 113 8.13 -29.61 -27.90
N PRO A 114 8.38 -30.39 -28.96
CA PRO A 114 9.01 -29.89 -30.19
C PRO A 114 8.16 -28.85 -30.95
N GLU A 115 6.83 -29.01 -31.00
CA GLU A 115 5.94 -28.12 -31.79
C GLU A 115 5.58 -26.78 -31.12
N LEU A 116 5.61 -26.70 -29.79
CA LEU A 116 5.18 -25.50 -29.04
C LEU A 116 6.27 -24.43 -28.92
N GLU A 117 7.54 -24.83 -29.00
CA GLU A 117 8.67 -23.90 -28.88
C GLU A 117 8.70 -22.91 -30.05
N HIS A 118 8.31 -23.36 -31.24
CA HIS A 118 8.12 -22.53 -32.44
C HIS A 118 6.88 -21.62 -32.35
N GLN A 119 5.85 -22.00 -31.60
CA GLN A 119 4.64 -21.18 -31.40
C GLN A 119 4.84 -20.12 -30.30
N LEU A 120 5.65 -20.42 -29.28
CA LEU A 120 5.98 -19.50 -28.19
C LEU A 120 6.84 -18.32 -28.66
N SER A 121 7.77 -18.55 -29.59
CA SER A 121 8.56 -17.48 -30.23
C SER A 121 7.67 -16.48 -31.00
N TYR A 122 6.63 -16.97 -31.66
CA TYR A 122 5.63 -16.15 -32.36
C TYR A 122 4.77 -15.30 -31.41
N ILE A 123 4.39 -15.84 -30.24
CA ILE A 123 3.58 -15.11 -29.23
C ILE A 123 4.41 -14.04 -28.51
N LYS A 124 5.69 -14.32 -28.23
CA LYS A 124 6.63 -13.40 -27.56
C LYS A 124 6.80 -12.08 -28.32
N ASN A 125 6.77 -12.13 -29.65
CA ASN A 125 6.92 -10.94 -30.50
C ASN A 125 5.61 -10.13 -30.69
N LYS A 126 4.43 -10.71 -30.38
CA LYS A 126 3.12 -10.08 -30.66
C LYS A 126 2.49 -9.37 -29.46
N LYS A 127 2.97 -9.61 -28.24
CA LYS A 127 2.38 -9.11 -26.98
C LYS A 127 3.09 -7.92 -26.31
N ASN A 128 4.00 -7.23 -27.00
CA ASN A 128 4.55 -5.96 -26.51
C ASN A 128 3.60 -4.76 -26.73
N ALA A 129 2.30 -5.01 -26.88
CA ALA A 129 1.30 -3.97 -27.10
C ALA A 129 0.64 -3.57 -25.77
N LYS A 130 1.03 -2.39 -25.28
CA LYS A 130 0.34 -1.55 -24.28
C LYS A 130 0.05 -2.21 -22.93
N THR A 131 1.10 -2.44 -22.15
CA THR A 131 0.96 -2.57 -20.69
C THR A 131 0.63 -1.19 -20.11
N LYS A 132 -0.55 -1.08 -19.50
CA LYS A 132 -0.87 0.02 -18.58
C LYS A 132 0.20 0.03 -17.48
N VAL A 133 0.69 1.20 -17.08
CA VAL A 133 1.63 1.34 -15.96
C VAL A 133 0.99 0.68 -14.73
N SER A 134 1.49 -0.49 -14.36
CA SER A 134 1.04 -1.22 -13.17
C SER A 134 1.77 -0.64 -11.98
N SER A 135 1.05 -0.34 -10.92
CA SER A 135 1.65 0.15 -9.67
C SER A 135 2.53 -0.94 -9.05
N GLU A 136 3.58 -0.51 -8.36
CA GLU A 136 4.42 -1.40 -7.56
C GLU A 136 3.58 -2.09 -6.48
N PHE A 137 3.92 -3.35 -6.16
CA PHE A 137 3.22 -4.11 -5.13
C PHE A 137 3.50 -3.53 -3.74
N ILE A 138 2.43 -3.30 -2.98
CA ILE A 138 2.50 -2.82 -1.59
C ILE A 138 1.81 -3.86 -0.71
N LYS A 139 2.56 -4.40 0.25
CA LYS A 139 2.00 -5.31 1.25
C LYS A 139 1.06 -4.53 2.16
N PHE A 140 -0.13 -5.08 2.37
CA PHE A 140 -1.15 -4.46 3.18
C PHE A 140 -0.76 -4.43 4.67
N ASP A 141 -0.96 -3.28 5.33
CA ASP A 141 -0.89 -3.13 6.79
C ASP A 141 -2.25 -2.63 7.33
N SER A 142 -2.80 -3.37 8.31
CA SER A 142 -4.03 -3.02 9.03
C SER A 142 -3.98 -1.62 9.69
N ASN A 143 -2.79 -1.13 10.04
CA ASN A 143 -2.60 0.18 10.64
C ASN A 143 -2.84 1.33 9.65
N ASP A 144 -2.69 1.09 8.35
CA ASP A 144 -2.97 2.08 7.30
C ASP A 144 -4.47 2.37 7.22
N ILE A 145 -5.30 1.34 7.41
CA ILE A 145 -6.75 1.51 7.49
C ILE A 145 -7.13 2.29 8.76
N LYS A 146 -6.52 1.98 9.91
CA LYS A 146 -6.83 2.70 11.17
C LYS A 146 -6.47 4.18 11.06
N THR A 147 -5.30 4.50 10.52
CA THR A 147 -4.91 5.90 10.28
C THR A 147 -5.77 6.57 9.21
N GLN A 148 -6.21 5.86 8.16
CA GLN A 148 -7.13 6.41 7.17
C GLN A 148 -8.54 6.61 7.73
N ILE A 149 -9.08 5.68 8.53
CA ILE A 149 -10.37 5.80 9.23
C ILE A 149 -10.36 7.03 10.14
N ILE A 150 -9.33 7.16 10.99
CA ILE A 150 -9.12 8.34 11.85
C ILE A 150 -9.08 9.63 11.01
N LYS A 151 -8.49 9.61 9.81
CA LYS A 151 -8.46 10.78 8.91
C LYS A 151 -9.80 11.03 8.18
N THR A 152 -10.61 10.01 7.92
CA THR A 152 -11.93 10.17 7.28
C THR A 152 -13.02 10.62 8.25
N ASP A 153 -12.93 10.28 9.53
CA ASP A 153 -13.91 10.70 10.55
C ASP A 153 -13.78 12.19 10.92
N ILE A 154 -12.66 12.84 10.60
CA ILE A 154 -12.46 14.28 10.79
C ILE A 154 -12.98 15.02 9.54
N GLU A 155 -14.30 15.23 9.43
CA GLU A 155 -14.91 16.11 8.42
C GLU A 155 -14.71 17.59 8.80
N ILE A 156 -13.54 18.13 8.46
CA ILE A 156 -13.23 19.56 8.56
C ILE A 156 -13.94 20.27 7.41
N SER A 157 -14.95 21.09 7.72
CA SER A 157 -15.67 21.89 6.72
C SER A 157 -14.76 22.93 6.06
N ASP A 158 -14.86 23.08 4.73
CA ASP A 158 -14.10 24.05 3.93
C ASP A 158 -14.34 25.52 4.38
N SER A 159 -15.39 25.77 5.17
CA SER A 159 -15.72 27.08 5.74
C SER A 159 -14.92 27.47 6.99
N ILE A 160 -14.08 26.59 7.56
CA ILE A 160 -13.33 26.86 8.81
C ILE A 160 -12.38 28.04 8.67
N ILE A 161 -11.83 28.29 7.47
CA ILE A 161 -10.98 29.46 7.19
C ILE A 161 -11.71 30.78 7.47
N LYS A 162 -13.03 30.81 7.26
CA LYS A 162 -13.88 32.02 7.42
C LYS A 162 -14.42 32.17 8.84
N ASN A 163 -14.20 31.20 9.72
CA ASN A 163 -14.69 31.24 11.09
C ASN A 163 -13.71 32.06 11.95
N GLU A 164 -14.10 33.29 12.32
CA GLU A 164 -13.29 34.16 13.19
C GLU A 164 -12.94 33.46 14.52
N ASN A 165 -13.81 32.57 15.03
CA ASN A 165 -13.55 31.80 16.23
C ASN A 165 -12.38 30.80 16.07
N PHE A 166 -12.10 30.30 14.86
CA PHE A 166 -10.99 29.37 14.63
C PHE A 166 -9.65 30.07 14.86
N LYS A 167 -9.48 31.26 14.26
CA LYS A 167 -8.26 32.07 14.42
C LYS A 167 -8.02 32.44 15.87
N ASP A 168 -9.05 32.92 16.56
CA ASP A 168 -8.93 33.35 17.94
C ASP A 168 -8.65 32.18 18.88
N THR A 169 -9.24 31.02 18.64
CA THR A 169 -9.01 29.81 19.45
C THR A 169 -7.58 29.28 19.27
N VAL A 170 -7.09 29.20 18.03
CA VAL A 170 -5.72 28.75 17.73
C VAL A 170 -4.70 29.71 18.34
N LEU A 171 -4.86 31.03 18.16
CA LEU A 171 -3.95 32.02 18.73
C LEU A 171 -3.96 32.01 20.26
N LYS A 172 -5.14 31.86 20.89
CA LYS A 172 -5.27 31.77 22.35
C LYS A 172 -4.68 30.49 22.93
N ASP A 173 -4.76 29.36 22.22
CA ASP A 173 -4.17 28.09 22.66
C ASP A 173 -2.64 28.13 22.56
N LEU A 174 -2.11 28.61 21.43
CA LEU A 174 -0.67 28.72 21.21
C LEU A 174 0.00 29.76 22.12
N SER A 175 -0.66 30.89 22.38
CA SER A 175 -0.12 31.95 23.27
C SER A 175 -0.04 31.58 24.74
N LYS A 176 -0.75 30.53 25.17
CA LYS A 176 -0.58 29.96 26.52
C LYS A 176 0.70 29.16 26.66
N LYS A 177 1.17 28.54 25.58
CA LYS A 177 2.30 27.59 25.59
C LYS A 177 3.62 28.23 25.15
N TYR A 178 3.57 29.23 24.27
CA TYR A 178 4.77 29.83 23.68
C TYR A 178 4.80 31.34 23.84
N ASN A 179 6.00 31.87 24.12
CA ASN A 179 6.25 33.29 24.37
C ASN A 179 6.90 34.02 23.18
N PHE A 180 6.93 33.41 22.00
CA PHE A 180 7.50 34.00 20.79
C PHE A 180 6.41 34.44 19.80
N ASP A 181 6.81 35.04 18.69
CA ASP A 181 5.89 35.55 17.66
C ASP A 181 5.10 34.42 16.97
N ILE A 182 3.92 34.13 17.51
CA ILE A 182 2.99 33.12 16.99
C ILE A 182 2.36 33.55 15.66
N GLN A 183 2.44 34.83 15.26
CA GLN A 183 1.92 35.27 13.96
C GLN A 183 2.62 34.57 12.80
N LYS A 184 3.90 34.23 12.95
CA LYS A 184 4.63 33.41 11.98
C LYS A 184 4.06 32.00 11.83
N ILE A 185 3.59 31.40 12.94
CA ILE A 185 2.91 30.09 12.90
C ILE A 185 1.55 30.25 12.25
N TRP A 186 0.78 31.30 12.61
CA TRP A 186 -0.53 31.55 12.00
C TRP A 186 -0.45 31.71 10.47
N ALA A 187 0.54 32.43 9.94
CA ALA A 187 0.74 32.55 8.49
C ALA A 187 0.91 31.18 7.79
N LEU A 188 1.61 30.24 8.45
CA LEU A 188 1.77 28.87 7.93
C LEU A 188 0.46 28.06 8.05
N VAL A 189 -0.34 28.30 9.09
CA VAL A 189 -1.66 27.70 9.23
C VAL A 189 -2.59 28.20 8.13
N GLU A 190 -2.61 29.50 7.87
CA GLU A 190 -3.43 30.11 6.83
C GLU A 190 -3.09 29.55 5.44
N GLU A 191 -1.80 29.39 5.11
CA GLU A 191 -1.35 28.74 3.88
C GLU A 191 -1.77 27.26 3.81
N CYS A 192 -1.65 26.53 4.92
CA CYS A 192 -2.03 25.12 5.01
C CYS A 192 -3.54 24.93 4.79
N VAL A 193 -4.36 25.64 5.57
CA VAL A 193 -5.83 25.50 5.59
C VAL A 193 -6.44 26.03 4.28
N SER A 194 -5.79 26.98 3.59
CA SER A 194 -6.21 27.47 2.26
C SER A 194 -6.20 26.39 1.16
N THR A 195 -5.54 25.26 1.38
CA THR A 195 -5.57 24.13 0.44
C THR A 195 -6.82 23.27 0.68
N ILE A 196 -7.57 22.98 -0.39
CA ILE A 196 -8.74 22.07 -0.31
C ILE A 196 -8.29 20.70 0.18
N ASP A 197 -9.03 20.11 1.14
CA ASP A 197 -8.70 18.84 1.79
C ASP A 197 -7.29 18.82 2.43
N TRP A 198 -6.79 19.95 2.94
CA TRP A 198 -5.46 20.06 3.55
C TRP A 198 -5.18 19.01 4.64
N ASN A 199 -6.21 18.63 5.40
CA ASN A 199 -6.16 17.62 6.45
C ASN A 199 -5.94 16.19 5.92
N ARG A 200 -6.21 15.94 4.63
CA ARG A 200 -6.05 14.64 3.97
C ARG A 200 -4.77 14.55 3.13
N GLN A 201 -4.15 15.68 2.81
CA GLN A 201 -2.92 15.72 2.01
C GLN A 201 -1.67 15.64 2.88
N GLU A 202 -1.04 14.47 2.93
CA GLU A 202 0.20 14.25 3.69
C GLU A 202 1.35 15.18 3.25
N SER A 203 1.39 15.53 1.96
CA SER A 203 2.36 16.48 1.43
C SER A 203 2.18 17.90 1.97
N VAL A 204 0.93 18.35 2.17
CA VAL A 204 0.59 19.66 2.74
C VAL A 204 0.93 19.68 4.24
N LEU A 205 0.51 18.66 4.99
CA LEU A 205 0.83 18.51 6.41
C LEU A 205 2.34 18.42 6.65
N SER A 206 3.08 17.74 5.77
CA SER A 206 4.54 17.65 5.86
C SER A 206 5.21 19.00 5.63
N LYS A 207 4.78 19.75 4.62
CA LYS A 207 5.26 21.13 4.37
C LYS A 207 4.97 22.04 5.56
N PHE A 208 3.77 21.95 6.10
CA PHE A 208 3.36 22.70 7.30
C PHE A 208 4.29 22.38 8.49
N LYS A 209 4.48 21.09 8.81
CA LYS A 209 5.37 20.65 9.91
C LYS A 209 6.81 21.14 9.74
N VAL A 210 7.34 21.11 8.51
CA VAL A 210 8.69 21.62 8.21
C VAL A 210 8.76 23.15 8.40
N GLY A 211 7.73 23.89 7.99
CA GLY A 211 7.62 25.32 8.21
C GLY A 211 7.59 25.67 9.69
N VAL A 212 6.74 24.99 10.47
CA VAL A 212 6.63 25.17 11.92
C VAL A 212 7.96 24.83 12.59
N GLN A 213 8.58 23.70 12.25
CA GLN A 213 9.88 23.30 12.79
C GLN A 213 10.95 24.38 12.56
N ARG A 214 10.95 25.06 11.40
CA ARG A 214 11.86 26.18 11.13
C ARG A 214 11.64 27.33 12.09
N VAL A 215 10.38 27.70 12.38
CA VAL A 215 10.05 28.75 13.35
C VAL A 215 10.57 28.36 14.76
N PHE A 216 10.44 27.11 15.17
CA PHE A 216 10.99 26.66 16.47
C PHE A 216 12.52 26.71 16.52
N LEU A 217 13.19 26.30 15.45
CA LEU A 217 14.65 26.38 15.35
C LEU A 217 15.15 27.84 15.41
N GLU A 218 14.45 28.77 14.74
CA GLU A 218 14.75 30.21 14.79
C GLU A 218 14.58 30.81 16.20
N ASN A 219 13.70 30.22 17.02
CA ASN A 219 13.44 30.63 18.40
C ASN A 219 14.25 29.85 19.45
N GLY A 220 15.31 29.13 19.04
CA GLY A 220 16.29 28.52 19.95
C GLY A 220 15.98 27.11 20.45
N PHE A 221 14.98 26.44 19.88
CA PHE A 221 14.69 25.04 20.20
C PHE A 221 15.71 24.10 19.54
N ASN A 222 15.99 22.96 20.17
CA ASN A 222 16.81 21.93 19.54
C ASN A 222 16.02 21.21 18.42
N LYS A 223 16.72 20.44 17.58
CA LYS A 223 16.13 19.77 16.42
C LYS A 223 15.06 18.75 16.77
N GLU A 224 15.20 18.07 17.91
CA GLU A 224 14.30 17.01 18.36
C GLU A 224 13.03 17.61 18.97
N ASP A 225 13.17 18.60 19.84
CA ASP A 225 12.09 19.38 20.42
C ASP A 225 11.30 20.10 19.34
N ALA A 226 11.96 20.74 18.37
CA ALA A 226 11.29 21.41 17.26
C ALA A 226 10.47 20.43 16.38
N LYS A 227 10.91 19.17 16.27
CA LYS A 227 10.18 18.12 15.54
C LYS A 227 8.97 17.63 16.34
N ASN A 228 9.11 17.49 17.65
CA ASN A 228 8.02 17.07 18.53
C ASN A 228 6.95 18.17 18.66
N GLU A 229 7.38 19.43 18.80
CA GLU A 229 6.48 20.59 18.89
C GLU A 229 5.77 20.89 17.57
N SER A 230 6.43 20.70 16.41
CA SER A 230 5.74 20.84 15.11
C SER A 230 4.68 19.75 14.89
N LYS A 231 4.92 18.53 15.37
CA LYS A 231 3.91 17.47 15.37
C LYS A 231 2.74 17.82 16.30
N TYR A 232 3.04 18.25 17.54
CA TYR A 232 2.03 18.67 18.50
C TYR A 232 1.11 19.78 17.94
N ILE A 233 1.69 20.81 17.33
CA ILE A 233 0.91 21.92 16.74
C ILE A 233 0.04 21.42 15.59
N SER A 234 0.58 20.57 14.71
CA SER A 234 -0.20 20.00 13.62
C SER A 234 -1.39 19.18 14.12
N ASP A 235 -1.19 18.37 15.16
CA ASP A 235 -2.24 17.53 15.74
C ASP A 235 -3.29 18.41 16.48
N ARG A 236 -2.85 19.45 17.18
CA ARG A 236 -3.73 20.40 17.90
C ARG A 236 -4.59 21.25 16.96
N ILE A 237 -4.04 21.68 15.83
CA ILE A 237 -4.81 22.42 14.82
C ILE A 237 -5.88 21.53 14.20
N LEU A 238 -5.58 20.25 13.95
CA LEU A 238 -6.57 19.28 13.47
C LEU A 238 -7.69 19.07 14.49
N GLU A 239 -7.36 18.99 15.78
CA GLU A 239 -8.34 18.87 16.86
C GLU A 239 -9.26 20.10 16.95
N ILE A 240 -8.69 21.32 17.00
CA ILE A 240 -9.47 22.57 17.05
C ILE A 240 -10.36 22.72 15.80
N ALA A 241 -9.84 22.35 14.63
CA ALA A 241 -10.60 22.38 13.39
C ALA A 241 -11.76 21.37 13.41
N SER A 242 -11.56 20.19 14.00
CA SER A 242 -12.61 19.18 14.18
C SER A 242 -13.72 19.66 15.13
N GLU A 243 -13.34 20.15 16.32
CA GLU A 243 -14.27 20.64 17.35
C GLU A 243 -15.18 21.75 16.82
N LEU A 244 -14.62 22.68 16.03
CA LEU A 244 -15.37 23.79 15.45
C LEU A 244 -16.22 23.39 14.23
N SER A 245 -15.89 22.29 13.57
CA SER A 245 -16.73 21.71 12.51
C SER A 245 -17.98 21.07 13.11
N GLU A 246 -17.83 20.28 14.18
CA GLU A 246 -18.94 19.64 14.91
C GLU A 246 -19.89 20.65 15.58
N GLY A 247 -19.37 21.77 16.06
CA GLY A 247 -20.16 22.85 16.65
C GLY A 247 -21.03 23.64 15.68
N SER A 248 -20.82 23.51 14.36
CA SER A 248 -21.54 24.24 13.32
C SER A 248 -22.82 23.54 12.82
N GLU A 249 -23.08 22.31 13.26
CA GLU A 249 -24.28 21.51 12.92
C GLU A 249 -25.42 21.61 13.97
N LYS A 250 -25.39 22.58 14.89
CA LYS A 250 -26.48 22.83 15.85
C LYS A 250 -27.20 24.16 15.64
#